data_AF-A0A2E4SY15-F1
#
_entry.id   AF-A0A2E4SY15-F1
#
_cell.length_a   1.000
_cell.length_b   1.000
_cell.length_c   1.000
_cell.angle_alpha   90.00
_cell.angle_beta   90.00
_cell.angle_gamma   90.00
#
_symmetry.space_group_name_H-M   'P 1'
#
loop_
_entity.id
_entity.type
_entity.pdbx_description
1 polymer ?
#
loop_
_entity_poly.entity_id
_entity_poly.type
_entity_poly.pdbx_seq_one_letter_code
_entity_poly.pdbx_strand_id
1 'polypeptide(L)' 'MKDDQKNPLGLDNKQYTIEEFGDAIRNKFGADKTISNVMLGEMFLTTYPIYSCKIKKSKNHISQKSCGCC' A
#
# COMPACT_ATOMS: atom_id res chain seq x y z
N MET A 1 11.75 -1.43 21.49
CA MET A 1 11.72 -0.43 20.42
C MET A 1 11.95 -1.17 19.10
N LYS A 2 10.88 -1.52 18.39
CA LYS A 2 10.90 -2.29 17.12
C LYS A 2 9.75 -1.81 16.23
N ASP A 3 9.62 -0.50 16.07
CA ASP A 3 8.53 0.08 15.30
C ASP A 3 8.96 0.40 13.87
N ASP A 4 10.26 0.60 13.62
CA ASP A 4 10.83 0.82 12.28
C ASP A 4 10.74 -0.38 11.33
N GLN A 5 10.67 -1.62 11.82
CA GLN A 5 10.51 -2.79 10.94
C GLN A 5 9.12 -2.88 10.29
N LYS A 6 8.11 -2.20 10.85
CA LYS A 6 6.72 -2.27 10.35
C LYS A 6 6.37 -1.17 9.34
N ASN A 7 7.30 -0.26 9.06
CA ASN A 7 7.04 0.87 8.17
C ASN A 7 8.28 1.31 7.35
N PRO A 8 8.85 0.44 6.49
CA PRO A 8 10.05 0.75 5.70
C PRO A 8 9.87 1.93 4.73
N LEU A 9 8.64 2.23 4.32
CA LEU A 9 8.30 3.39 3.49
C LEU A 9 8.00 4.65 4.31
N GLY A 10 8.00 4.57 5.65
CA GLY A 10 7.72 5.70 6.56
C GLY A 10 6.40 6.42 6.25
N LEU A 11 5.37 5.68 5.82
CA LEU A 11 4.05 6.23 5.51
C LEU A 11 3.20 6.35 6.78
N ASP A 12 2.18 7.20 6.76
CA ASP A 12 1.27 7.34 7.89
C ASP A 12 0.64 5.99 8.31
N ASN A 13 0.36 5.87 9.60
CA ASN A 13 -0.32 4.70 10.14
C ASN A 13 -1.84 4.82 9.99
N LYS A 14 -2.32 4.89 8.74
CA LYS A 14 -3.75 4.92 8.39
C LYS A 14 -4.10 3.84 7.37
N GLN A 15 -5.39 3.63 7.14
CA GLN A 15 -5.86 2.81 6.02
C GLN A 15 -5.96 3.64 4.74
N TYR A 16 -5.43 3.11 3.65
CA TYR A 16 -5.38 3.73 2.32
C TYR A 16 -6.28 2.97 1.35
N THR A 17 -6.92 3.62 0.39
CA THR A 17 -7.25 2.95 -0.87
C THR A 17 -5.96 2.68 -1.67
N ILE A 18 -6.03 1.82 -2.68
CA ILE A 18 -4.86 1.58 -3.55
C ILE A 18 -4.39 2.87 -4.24
N GLU A 19 -5.32 3.76 -4.60
CA GLU A 19 -5.03 5.05 -5.21
C GLU A 19 -4.38 6.02 -4.21
N GLU A 20 -4.92 6.13 -2.98
CA GLU A 20 -4.33 6.96 -1.92
C GLU A 20 -2.93 6.47 -1.54
N PHE A 21 -2.71 5.16 -1.56
CA PHE A 21 -1.40 4.56 -1.30
C PHE A 21 -0.41 4.96 -2.39
N GLY A 22 -0.78 4.80 -3.67
CA GLY A 22 0.05 5.23 -4.78
C GLY A 22 0.36 6.72 -4.79
N ASP A 23 -0.61 7.56 -4.44
CA ASP A 23 -0.40 9.00 -4.30
C ASP A 23 0.63 9.32 -3.19
N ALA A 24 0.52 8.66 -2.04
CA ALA A 24 1.48 8.80 -0.95
C ALA A 24 2.90 8.37 -1.35
N ILE A 25 3.02 7.29 -2.13
CA ILE A 25 4.32 6.85 -2.70
C ILE A 25 4.87 7.91 -3.65
N ARG A 26 4.06 8.40 -4.60
CA ARG A 26 4.49 9.42 -5.56
C ARG A 26 4.93 10.70 -4.87
N ASN A 27 4.19 11.17 -3.87
CA ASN A 27 4.54 12.36 -3.11
C ASN A 27 5.84 12.19 -2.32
N LYS A 28 6.15 10.96 -1.88
CA LYS A 28 7.34 10.68 -1.06
C LYS A 28 8.59 10.37 -1.85
N PHE A 29 8.48 9.57 -2.91
CA PHE A 29 9.61 9.04 -3.67
C PHE A 29 9.71 9.59 -5.09
N GLY A 30 8.68 10.30 -5.55
CA GLY A 30 8.50 10.62 -6.96
C GLY A 30 8.05 9.41 -7.77
N ALA A 31 7.46 9.67 -8.93
CA ALA A 31 7.19 8.67 -9.96
C ALA A 31 6.88 9.40 -11.27
N ASP A 32 7.10 8.72 -12.39
CA ASP A 32 6.70 9.24 -13.69
C ASP A 32 5.20 9.53 -13.71
N LYS A 33 4.79 10.69 -14.26
CA LYS A 33 3.39 11.14 -14.29
C LYS A 33 2.49 10.27 -15.16
N THR A 34 3.07 9.50 -16.09
CA THR A 34 2.36 8.57 -16.97
C THR A 34 1.89 7.30 -16.25
N ILE A 35 2.53 6.95 -15.13
CA ILE A 35 2.12 5.82 -14.29
C ILE A 35 0.90 6.25 -13.47
N SER A 36 -0.16 5.45 -13.42
CA SER A 36 -1.31 5.78 -12.56
C SER A 36 -0.98 5.54 -11.08
N ASN A 37 -1.62 6.27 -10.17
CA ASN A 37 -1.43 6.05 -8.73
C ASN A 37 -1.80 4.60 -8.35
N VAL A 38 -2.84 4.02 -8.95
CA VAL A 38 -3.20 2.61 -8.73
C VAL A 38 -2.04 1.68 -9.10
N MET A 39 -1.48 1.83 -10.30
CA MET A 39 -0.40 0.98 -10.80
C MET A 39 0.86 1.11 -9.93
N LEU A 40 1.21 2.34 -9.54
CA LEU A 40 2.32 2.60 -8.64
C LEU A 40 2.11 1.94 -7.27
N GLY A 41 0.88 2.02 -6.74
CA GLY A 41 0.51 1.35 -5.50
C GLY A 41 0.66 -0.17 -5.58
N GLU A 42 0.21 -0.80 -6.66
CA GLU A 42 0.31 -2.25 -6.85
C GLU A 42 1.76 -2.74 -6.97
N MET A 43 2.62 -1.99 -7.67
CA MET A 43 4.05 -2.29 -7.76
C MET A 43 4.72 -2.26 -6.37
N PHE A 44 4.41 -1.25 -5.58
CA PHE A 44 4.96 -1.11 -4.23
C PHE A 44 4.41 -2.16 -3.27
N LEU A 45 3.15 -2.59 -3.42
CA LEU A 45 2.61 -3.69 -2.60
C LEU A 45 3.24 -5.04 -2.94
N THR A 46 3.66 -5.25 -4.19
CA THR A 46 4.41 -6.45 -4.58
C THR A 46 5.78 -6.50 -3.91
N THR A 47 6.43 -5.34 -3.80
CA THR A 47 7.75 -5.22 -3.16
C THR A 47 7.66 -5.19 -1.62
N TYR A 48 6.61 -4.55 -1.09
CA TYR A 48 6.37 -4.35 0.35
C TYR A 48 4.99 -4.89 0.74
N PRO A 49 4.81 -6.23 0.74
CA PRO A 49 3.51 -6.86 1.00
C PRO A 49 2.96 -6.57 2.40
N ILE A 50 3.81 -6.14 3.33
CA ILE A 50 3.43 -5.69 4.67
C ILE A 50 2.41 -4.54 4.68
N TYR A 51 2.34 -3.73 3.61
CA TYR A 51 1.36 -2.65 3.50
C TYR A 51 -0.01 -3.13 3.04
N SER A 52 -0.15 -4.39 2.58
CA SER A 52 -1.43 -4.95 2.13
C SER A 52 -2.52 -4.90 3.22
N CYS A 53 -2.16 -5.14 4.49
CA CYS A 53 -3.08 -5.05 5.63
C CYS A 53 -3.52 -3.58 5.91
N LYS A 54 -2.86 -2.58 5.31
CA LYS A 54 -3.25 -1.16 5.38
C LYS A 54 -4.08 -0.70 4.17
N ILE A 55 -4.33 -1.56 3.18
CA ILE A 55 -5.14 -1.22 2.01
C ILE A 55 -6.60 -1.59 2.25
N LYS A 56 -7.50 -0.61 2.13
CA LYS A 56 -8.95 -0.77 2.15
C LYS A 56 -9.35 -1.67 1.00
N LYS A 57 -9.84 -2.88 1.32
CA LYS A 57 -10.47 -3.76 0.33
C LYS A 57 -11.84 -3.19 -0.02
N SER A 58 -12.15 -3.08 -1.32
CA SER A 58 -13.50 -2.73 -1.76
C SER A 58 -14.47 -3.82 -1.27
N LYS A 59 -15.65 -3.41 -0.76
CA LYS A 59 -16.69 -4.34 -0.24
C LYS A 59 -17.20 -5.34 -1.31
N ASN A 60 -16.93 -5.09 -2.59
CA ASN A 60 -17.29 -5.99 -3.70
C ASN A 60 -16.23 -7.05 -4.03
N HIS A 61 -15.09 -7.08 -3.33
CA HIS A 61 -14.13 -8.15 -3.49
C HIS A 61 -14.58 -9.34 -2.64
N ILE A 62 -15.23 -10.32 -3.28
CA ILE A 62 -15.50 -11.65 -2.72
C ILE A 62 -14.24 -12.11 -1.99
N SER A 63 -14.38 -12.36 -0.69
CA SER A 63 -13.28 -12.70 0.21
C SER A 63 -12.70 -14.08 -0.13
N GLN A 64 -11.94 -14.19 -1.21
CA GLN A 64 -11.08 -15.33 -1.40
C GLN A 64 -9.80 -15.10 -0.60
N LYS A 65 -9.83 -15.74 0.58
CA LYS A 65 -8.72 -15.99 1.50
C LYS A 65 -8.23 -14.76 2.28
N SER A 66 -8.53 -14.83 3.58
CA SER A 66 -7.68 -14.41 4.70
C SER A 66 -6.42 -13.66 4.27
N CYS A 67 -6.33 -12.36 4.61
CA CYS A 67 -5.03 -11.73 4.77
C CYS A 67 -4.29 -12.56 5.83
N GLY A 68 -3.44 -13.49 5.38
CA GLY A 68 -2.39 -14.09 6.19
C GLY A 68 -1.38 -12.99 6.50
N CYS A 69 -1.75 -12.09 7.40
CA CYS A 69 -0.80 -11.26 8.13
C CYS A 69 -0.06 -12.28 9.04
N CYS A 70 1.03 -12.89 8.54
CA CYS A 70 2.02 -13.62 9.34
C CYS A 70 2.98 -12.61 9.97
#